data_AF-A0A6M0CW34-F1
#
_entry.id   AF-A0A6M0CW34-F1
#
_cell.length_a   1.000
_cell.length_b   1.000
_cell.length_c   1.000
_cell.angle_alpha   90.00
_cell.angle_beta   90.00
_cell.angle_gamma   90.00
#
_symmetry.space_group_name_H-M   'P 1'
#
loop_
_entity.id
_entity.type
_entity.pdbx_description
1 polymer ?
#
loop_
_entity_poly.entity_id
_entity_poly.type
_entity_poly.pdbx_seq_one_letter_code
_entity_poly.pdbx_strand_id
1 'polypeptide(L)'
;GRQEVQADGNRYLILENGYRYDGNPGQADYRAIKYDTYGVLLPKPEVSDEVTEREAIPTAELLGSNALRERAELQWRVSLPLLVFIVTLMAVPLSRVNPRQGRFLKLLPAILLYMAYLTILIAARGALEKGKLPIGLGLWPVHGLFLLIGLGLMYWEPLRLKRASRRAEVARG
;
A
#
# COMPACT_ATOMS: atom_id res chain seq x y z
N GLY A 1 -31.61 18.29 -11.00
CA GLY A 1 -30.20 18.53 -11.36
C GLY A 1 -29.66 17.34 -12.11
N ARG A 2 -28.77 17.56 -13.08
CA ARG A 2 -28.12 16.51 -13.88
C ARG A 2 -26.61 16.64 -13.82
N GLN A 3 -25.87 15.54 -13.92
CA GLN A 3 -24.42 15.57 -14.07
C GLN A 3 -24.06 15.54 -15.56
N GLU A 4 -23.08 16.35 -15.94
CA GLU A 4 -22.57 16.44 -17.30
C GLU A 4 -21.05 16.33 -17.28
N VAL A 5 -20.49 15.43 -18.08
CA VAL A 5 -19.04 15.22 -18.20
C VAL A 5 -18.60 15.86 -19.51
N GLN A 6 -17.75 16.87 -19.43
CA GLN A 6 -17.18 17.53 -20.60
C GLN A 6 -16.04 16.71 -21.20
N ALA A 7 -15.69 17.00 -22.45
CA ALA A 7 -14.64 16.31 -23.19
C ALA A 7 -13.24 16.41 -22.55
N ASP A 8 -13.03 17.38 -21.66
CA ASP A 8 -11.82 17.59 -20.86
C ASP A 8 -11.79 16.75 -19.55
N GLY A 9 -12.80 15.91 -19.33
CA GLY A 9 -12.97 15.09 -18.12
C GLY A 9 -13.50 15.85 -16.90
N ASN A 10 -13.82 17.14 -17.02
CA ASN A 10 -14.44 17.90 -15.93
C ASN A 10 -15.92 17.51 -15.80
N ARG A 11 -16.36 17.35 -14.55
CA ARG A 11 -17.73 16.95 -14.23
C ARG A 11 -18.46 18.12 -13.61
N TYR A 12 -19.59 18.50 -14.18
CA TYR A 12 -20.42 19.57 -13.68
C TYR A 12 -21.75 19.01 -13.17
N LEU A 13 -22.21 19.51 -12.02
CA LEU A 13 -23.59 19.36 -11.59
C LEU A 13 -24.38 20.57 -12.10
N ILE A 14 -25.26 20.35 -13.06
CA ILE A 14 -26.18 21.35 -13.59
C ILE A 14 -27.47 21.30 -12.78
N LEU A 15 -27.79 22.41 -12.12
CA LEU A 15 -29.02 22.62 -11.37
C LEU A 15 -29.90 23.61 -12.14
N GLU A 16 -31.21 23.40 -12.12
CA GLU A 16 -32.17 24.23 -12.85
C GLU A 16 -33.22 24.76 -11.86
N ASN A 17 -33.66 26.00 -12.07
CA ASN A 17 -34.73 26.68 -11.32
C ASN A 17 -34.56 26.61 -9.78
N GLY A 18 -33.43 27.15 -9.28
CA GLY A 18 -33.09 27.05 -7.86
C GLY A 18 -32.63 28.37 -7.23
N TYR A 19 -32.20 28.27 -5.98
CA TYR A 19 -31.61 29.38 -5.23
C TYR A 19 -30.24 28.97 -4.69
N ARG A 20 -29.28 29.90 -4.72
CA ARG A 20 -27.99 29.78 -4.05
C ARG A 20 -27.97 30.76 -2.89
N TYR A 21 -27.75 30.26 -1.69
CA TYR A 21 -27.53 31.08 -0.50
C TYR A 21 -26.03 31.13 -0.21
N ASP A 22 -25.51 32.32 0.01
CA ASP A 22 -24.11 32.60 0.30
C ASP A 22 -24.05 33.50 1.54
N GLY A 23 -23.43 33.04 2.62
CA GLY A 23 -23.43 33.72 3.92
C GLY A 23 -23.07 32.79 5.07
N ASN A 24 -22.71 33.36 6.22
CA ASN A 24 -22.35 32.62 7.42
C ASN A 24 -23.54 32.54 8.40
N PRO A 25 -23.89 31.35 8.91
CA PRO A 25 -24.97 31.21 9.89
C PRO A 25 -24.81 32.13 11.10
N GLY A 26 -25.87 32.90 11.40
CA GLY A 26 -25.90 33.86 12.50
C GLY A 26 -25.43 35.28 12.16
N GLN A 27 -24.88 35.51 10.97
CA GLN A 27 -24.59 36.85 10.45
C GLN A 27 -25.72 37.32 9.53
N ALA A 28 -25.96 38.64 9.45
CA ALA A 28 -27.03 39.21 8.64
C ALA A 28 -26.65 39.44 7.16
N ASP A 29 -25.44 39.05 6.76
CA ASP A 29 -24.84 39.28 5.44
C ASP A 29 -25.17 38.18 4.41
N TYR A 30 -26.37 37.60 4.50
CA TYR A 30 -26.81 36.57 3.56
C TYR A 30 -27.17 37.14 2.19
N ARG A 31 -26.67 36.48 1.14
CA ARG A 31 -27.04 36.74 -0.25
C ARG A 31 -27.77 35.54 -0.84
N ALA A 32 -29.01 35.76 -1.30
CA ALA A 32 -29.81 34.78 -2.01
C ALA A 32 -29.82 35.11 -3.52
N ILE A 33 -29.38 34.17 -4.35
CA ILE A 33 -29.34 34.31 -5.80
C ILE A 33 -30.29 33.29 -6.40
N LYS A 34 -31.36 33.77 -7.07
CA LYS A 34 -32.22 32.92 -7.89
C LYS A 34 -31.53 32.65 -9.22
N TYR A 35 -31.54 31.41 -9.68
CA TYR A 35 -30.97 31.02 -10.96
C TYR A 35 -31.91 30.12 -11.75
N ASP A 36 -31.92 30.30 -13.07
CA ASP A 36 -32.62 29.40 -13.99
C ASP A 36 -31.74 28.19 -14.31
N THR A 37 -30.42 28.40 -14.46
CA THR A 37 -29.42 27.32 -14.63
C THR A 37 -28.15 27.66 -13.87
N TYR A 38 -27.62 26.69 -13.13
CA TYR A 38 -26.44 26.86 -12.30
C TYR A 38 -25.55 25.63 -12.36
N GLY A 39 -24.34 25.80 -12.89
CA GLY A 39 -23.33 24.75 -12.99
C GLY A 39 -22.33 24.83 -11.84
N VAL A 40 -22.17 23.72 -11.11
CA VAL A 40 -21.11 23.57 -10.11
C VAL A 40 -20.08 22.58 -10.64
N LEU A 41 -18.81 23.00 -10.73
CA LEU A 41 -17.71 22.08 -11.01
C LEU A 41 -17.58 21.12 -9.82
N LEU A 42 -17.81 19.85 -10.07
CA LEU A 42 -17.57 18.81 -9.07
C LEU A 42 -16.07 18.54 -8.98
N PRO A 43 -15.51 18.35 -7.78
CA PRO A 43 -14.15 17.87 -7.62
C PRO A 43 -13.93 16.59 -8.45
N LYS A 44 -12.79 16.52 -9.14
CA LYS A 44 -12.31 15.25 -9.68
C LYS A 44 -12.10 14.30 -8.49
N PRO A 45 -12.45 13.00 -8.58
CA PRO A 45 -12.07 12.09 -7.52
C PRO A 45 -10.56 11.92 -7.63
N GLU A 46 -9.81 12.62 -6.80
CA GLU A 46 -8.34 12.69 -6.89
C GLU A 46 -7.65 11.32 -6.72
N VAL A 47 -8.37 10.31 -6.21
CA VAL A 47 -7.73 9.08 -5.70
C VAL A 47 -8.10 7.83 -6.51
N SER A 48 -9.33 7.68 -7.03
CA SER A 48 -9.73 6.43 -7.70
C SER A 48 -9.31 6.36 -9.16
N ASP A 49 -9.52 7.45 -9.91
CA ASP A 49 -9.39 7.43 -11.36
C ASP A 49 -7.91 7.52 -11.76
N GLU A 50 -7.12 8.38 -11.09
CA GLU A 50 -5.69 8.46 -11.36
C GLU A 50 -4.93 7.17 -10.99
N VAL A 51 -5.36 6.41 -9.98
CA VAL A 51 -4.70 5.15 -9.59
C VAL A 51 -4.98 4.08 -10.65
N THR A 52 -6.23 3.99 -11.11
CA THR A 52 -6.65 3.01 -12.11
C THR A 52 -5.98 3.25 -13.47
N GLU A 53 -5.89 4.51 -13.91
CA GLU A 53 -5.18 4.85 -15.15
C GLU A 53 -3.67 4.56 -15.05
N ARG A 54 -3.05 4.80 -13.89
CA ARG A 54 -1.63 4.51 -13.67
C ARG A 54 -1.32 3.01 -13.66
N GLU A 55 -2.17 2.21 -13.02
CA GLU A 55 -2.01 0.75 -12.99
C GLU A 55 -2.17 0.13 -14.39
N ALA A 56 -2.84 0.82 -15.31
CA ALA A 56 -2.98 0.43 -16.72
C ALA A 56 -1.77 0.78 -17.61
N ILE A 57 -0.82 1.60 -17.15
CA ILE A 57 0.36 1.99 -17.94
C ILE A 57 1.20 0.74 -18.26
N PRO A 58 1.61 0.49 -19.52
CA PRO A 58 2.49 -0.61 -19.87
C PRO A 58 3.82 -0.55 -19.11
N THR A 59 4.31 -1.68 -18.59
CA THR A 59 5.55 -1.71 -17.80
C THR A 59 6.76 -1.18 -18.56
N ALA A 60 6.76 -1.33 -19.90
CA ALA A 60 7.83 -0.83 -20.76
C ALA A 60 7.95 0.70 -20.71
N GLU A 61 6.84 1.43 -20.57
CA GLU A 61 6.83 2.89 -20.49
C GLU A 61 7.29 3.41 -19.13
N LEU A 62 7.13 2.61 -18.08
CA LEU A 62 7.63 2.93 -16.74
C LEU A 62 9.16 2.84 -16.66
N LEU A 63 9.80 2.08 -17.55
CA LEU A 63 11.24 1.92 -17.60
C LEU A 63 11.89 3.20 -18.15
N GLY A 64 12.62 3.91 -17.30
CA GLY A 64 13.32 5.15 -17.68
C GLY A 64 12.52 6.42 -17.43
N SER A 65 11.29 6.32 -16.91
CA SER A 65 10.54 7.49 -16.47
C SER A 65 11.19 8.18 -15.27
N ASN A 66 11.18 9.52 -15.30
CA ASN A 66 11.64 10.36 -14.19
C ASN A 66 10.48 10.76 -13.24
N ALA A 67 9.24 10.46 -13.59
CA ALA A 67 8.10 10.79 -12.75
C ALA A 67 8.11 9.91 -11.49
N LEU A 68 8.04 10.54 -10.32
CA LEU A 68 8.09 9.87 -9.02
C LEU A 68 7.03 8.76 -8.90
N ARG A 69 5.81 9.07 -9.35
CA ARG A 69 4.66 8.17 -9.32
C ARG A 69 4.86 6.93 -10.21
N GLU A 70 5.43 7.09 -11.40
CA GLU A 70 5.71 5.98 -12.32
C GLU A 70 6.86 5.10 -11.81
N ARG A 71 7.89 5.71 -11.22
CA ARG A 71 8.97 4.95 -10.57
C ARG A 71 8.47 4.16 -9.36
N ALA A 72 7.55 4.72 -8.58
CA ALA A 72 6.90 4.01 -7.48
C ALA A 72 6.07 2.82 -7.98
N GLU A 73 5.33 3.00 -9.08
CA GLU A 73 4.56 1.92 -9.72
C GLU A 73 5.46 0.78 -10.22
N LEU A 74 6.59 1.11 -10.85
CA LEU A 74 7.56 0.09 -11.27
C LEU A 74 8.10 -0.71 -10.08
N GLN A 75 8.47 -0.02 -8.99
CA GLN A 75 8.91 -0.69 -7.75
C GLN A 75 7.79 -1.56 -7.16
N TRP A 76 6.54 -1.10 -7.19
CA TRP A 76 5.39 -1.87 -6.73
C TRP A 76 5.20 -3.16 -7.53
N ARG A 77 5.27 -3.09 -8.87
CA ARG A 77 5.17 -4.28 -9.74
C ARG A 77 6.27 -5.29 -9.45
N VAL A 78 7.51 -4.86 -9.25
CA VAL A 78 8.63 -5.74 -8.87
C VAL A 78 8.49 -6.29 -7.45
N SER A 79 7.86 -5.51 -6.56
CA SER A 79 7.63 -5.93 -5.18
C SER A 79 6.66 -7.11 -5.08
N LEU A 80 5.71 -7.27 -6.01
CA LEU A 80 4.74 -8.37 -5.96
C LEU A 80 5.40 -9.76 -6.11
N PRO A 81 6.24 -10.04 -7.14
CA PRO A 81 7.01 -11.28 -7.19
C PRO A 81 7.94 -11.47 -5.99
N LEU A 82 8.65 -10.41 -5.57
CA LEU A 82 9.59 -10.49 -4.45
C LEU A 82 8.88 -10.84 -3.13
N LEU A 83 7.70 -10.28 -2.91
CA LEU A 83 6.85 -10.60 -1.78
C LEU A 83 6.50 -12.09 -1.76
N VAL A 84 6.12 -12.67 -2.91
CA VAL A 84 5.81 -14.11 -3.00
C VAL A 84 7.01 -14.94 -2.53
N PHE A 85 8.22 -14.66 -3.05
CA PHE A 85 9.42 -15.39 -2.65
C PHE A 85 9.70 -15.30 -1.14
N ILE A 86 9.61 -14.11 -0.56
CA ILE A 86 9.89 -13.88 0.87
C ILE A 86 8.83 -14.57 1.74
N VAL A 87 7.55 -14.50 1.37
CA VAL A 87 6.47 -15.18 2.09
C VAL A 87 6.61 -16.70 2.01
N THR A 88 6.96 -17.24 0.84
CA THR A 88 7.24 -18.67 0.68
C THR A 88 8.40 -19.10 1.58
N LEU A 89 9.48 -18.32 1.63
CA LEU A 89 10.61 -18.59 2.53
C LEU A 89 10.17 -18.64 4.00
N MET A 90 9.34 -17.69 4.44
CA MET A 90 8.81 -17.63 5.82
C MET A 90 7.83 -18.78 6.13
N ALA A 91 7.06 -19.23 5.13
CA ALA A 91 6.08 -20.29 5.30
C ALA A 91 6.72 -21.65 5.61
N VAL A 92 7.93 -21.92 5.09
CA VAL A 92 8.65 -23.20 5.31
C VAL A 92 8.84 -23.51 6.81
N PRO A 93 9.53 -22.67 7.62
CA PRO A 93 9.68 -22.94 9.05
C PRO A 93 8.36 -22.87 9.82
N LEU A 94 7.41 -22.02 9.40
CA LEU A 94 6.10 -21.88 10.06
C LEU A 94 5.18 -23.09 9.84
N SER A 95 5.36 -23.82 8.74
CA SER A 95 4.57 -25.03 8.43
C SER A 95 4.91 -26.24 9.31
N ARG A 96 6.04 -26.20 10.04
CA ARG A 96 6.41 -27.25 11.01
C ARG A 96 5.46 -27.20 12.21
N VAL A 97 4.49 -28.12 12.22
CA VAL A 97 3.53 -28.32 13.30
C VAL A 97 3.84 -29.60 14.05
N ASN A 98 3.80 -29.55 15.38
CA ASN A 98 3.84 -30.76 16.19
C ASN A 98 2.49 -31.49 16.03
N PRO A 99 2.46 -32.83 15.89
CA PRO A 99 1.22 -33.60 15.63
C PRO A 99 0.09 -33.38 16.65
N ARG A 100 0.42 -32.82 17.82
CA ARG A 100 -0.48 -32.56 18.95
C ARG A 100 -0.97 -31.11 19.04
N GLN A 101 -0.41 -30.20 18.23
CA GLN A 101 -0.88 -28.82 18.09
C GLN A 101 -1.78 -28.76 16.85
N GLY A 102 -2.98 -28.22 16.99
CA GLY A 102 -3.93 -28.12 15.87
C GLY A 102 -3.27 -27.46 14.66
N ARG A 103 -3.40 -28.11 13.49
CA ARG A 103 -2.80 -27.68 12.20
C ARG A 103 -3.02 -26.18 11.90
N PHE A 104 -4.13 -25.63 12.37
CA PHE A 104 -4.53 -24.24 12.13
C PHE A 104 -3.87 -23.22 13.04
N LEU A 105 -3.33 -23.59 14.22
CA LEU A 105 -2.73 -22.63 15.16
C LEU A 105 -1.49 -21.92 14.58
N LYS A 106 -0.75 -22.58 13.67
CA LYS A 106 0.41 -21.98 13.00
C LYS A 106 0.08 -21.26 11.69
N LEU A 107 -1.14 -21.41 11.16
CA LEU A 107 -1.60 -20.60 10.04
C LEU A 107 -1.83 -19.15 10.46
N LEU A 108 -2.36 -18.93 11.65
CA LEU A 108 -2.63 -17.60 12.17
C LEU A 108 -1.38 -16.68 12.18
N PRO A 109 -0.23 -17.06 12.78
CA PRO A 109 0.96 -16.21 12.73
C PRO A 109 1.49 -16.00 11.30
N ALA A 110 1.39 -16.99 10.41
CA ALA A 110 1.79 -16.82 9.01
C ALA A 110 0.91 -15.79 8.28
N ILE A 111 -0.41 -15.86 8.48
CA ILE A 111 -1.37 -14.90 7.91
C ILE A 111 -1.13 -13.50 8.47
N LEU A 112 -0.95 -13.37 9.78
CA LEU A 112 -0.68 -12.07 10.41
C LEU A 112 0.61 -11.44 9.87
N LEU A 113 1.64 -12.25 9.64
CA LEU A 113 2.91 -11.77 9.12
C LEU A 113 2.80 -11.36 7.64
N TYR A 114 2.03 -12.09 6.84
CA TYR A 114 1.66 -11.69 5.48
C TYR A 114 0.85 -10.38 5.47
N MET A 115 -0.19 -10.26 6.30
CA MET A 115 -1.00 -9.05 6.39
C MET A 115 -0.15 -7.86 6.82
N ALA A 116 0.69 -8.01 7.84
CA ALA A 116 1.61 -6.97 8.28
C ALA A 116 2.55 -6.54 7.14
N TYR A 117 3.09 -7.50 6.39
CA TYR A 117 3.94 -7.22 5.24
C TYR A 117 3.19 -6.41 4.18
N LEU A 118 2.04 -6.89 3.74
CA LEU A 118 1.26 -6.23 2.70
C LEU A 118 0.83 -4.82 3.13
N THR A 119 0.36 -4.64 4.37
CA THR A 119 -0.03 -3.35 4.91
C THR A 119 1.12 -2.36 4.96
N ILE A 120 2.31 -2.78 5.45
CA ILE A 120 3.49 -1.93 5.50
C ILE A 120 3.94 -1.56 4.08
N LEU A 121 3.90 -2.51 3.14
CA LEU A 121 4.28 -2.28 1.76
C LEU A 121 3.34 -1.28 1.06
N ILE A 122 2.03 -1.40 1.26
CA ILE A 122 1.04 -0.45 0.74
C ILE A 122 1.24 0.94 1.36
N ALA A 123 1.46 1.01 2.67
CA ALA A 123 1.74 2.27 3.35
C ALA A 123 3.03 2.94 2.83
N ALA A 124 4.08 2.15 2.59
CA ALA A 124 5.33 2.61 2.00
C ALA A 124 5.13 3.13 0.56
N ARG A 125 4.35 2.42 -0.27
CA ARG A 125 3.97 2.89 -1.62
C ARG A 125 3.27 4.26 -1.55
N GLY A 126 2.26 4.38 -0.69
CA GLY A 126 1.54 5.65 -0.51
C GLY A 126 2.43 6.78 0.01
N ALA A 127 3.42 6.50 0.86
CA ALA A 127 4.39 7.49 1.32
C ALA A 127 5.39 7.89 0.20
N LEU A 128 5.80 6.92 -0.62
CA LEU A 128 6.68 7.12 -1.77
C LEU A 128 6.00 8.00 -2.83
N GLU A 129 4.75 7.73 -3.17
CA GLU A 129 3.96 8.50 -4.13
C GLU A 129 3.71 9.94 -3.68
N LYS A 130 3.62 10.16 -2.37
CA LYS A 130 3.50 11.49 -1.75
C LYS A 130 4.85 12.21 -1.59
N GLY A 131 5.96 11.62 -2.06
CA GLY A 131 7.30 12.20 -1.95
C GLY A 131 7.87 12.24 -0.54
N LYS A 132 7.28 11.51 0.41
CA LYS A 132 7.75 11.45 1.81
C LYS A 132 8.95 10.50 1.98
N LEU A 133 9.12 9.57 1.05
CA LEU A 133 10.26 8.65 1.01
C LEU A 133 11.11 8.92 -0.23
N PRO A 134 12.44 8.85 -0.13
CA PRO A 134 13.32 9.01 -1.27
C PRO A 134 13.20 7.78 -2.19
N ILE A 135 13.09 8.04 -3.50
CA ILE A 135 12.88 6.98 -4.51
C ILE A 135 14.01 5.94 -4.56
N GLY A 136 15.23 6.33 -4.18
CA GLY A 136 16.39 5.43 -4.14
C GLY A 136 16.29 4.35 -3.05
N LEU A 137 15.71 4.68 -1.88
CA LEU A 137 15.39 3.67 -0.86
C LEU A 137 14.13 2.91 -1.26
N GLY A 138 13.09 3.64 -1.71
CA GLY A 138 11.91 3.01 -2.27
C GLY A 138 11.23 2.01 -1.34
N LEU A 139 10.79 0.89 -1.90
CA LEU A 139 10.14 -0.21 -1.16
C LEU A 139 11.12 -1.24 -0.58
N TRP A 140 12.41 -1.18 -0.94
CA TRP A 140 13.40 -2.20 -0.63
C TRP A 140 13.66 -2.45 0.86
N PRO A 141 13.68 -1.44 1.75
CA PRO A 141 13.85 -1.67 3.19
C PRO A 141 12.75 -2.56 3.79
N VAL A 142 11.52 -2.49 3.26
CA VAL A 142 10.42 -3.35 3.70
C VAL A 142 10.71 -4.81 3.34
N HIS A 143 11.11 -5.07 2.09
CA HIS A 143 11.55 -6.40 1.65
C HIS A 143 12.71 -6.92 2.49
N GLY A 144 13.71 -6.08 2.75
CA GLY A 144 14.86 -6.41 3.58
C GLY A 144 14.46 -6.82 5.01
N LEU A 145 13.55 -6.07 5.63
CA LEU A 145 13.03 -6.38 6.97
C LEU A 145 12.37 -7.76 7.02
N PHE A 146 11.45 -8.05 6.10
CA PHE A 146 10.75 -9.34 6.08
C PHE A 146 11.64 -10.50 5.66
N LEU A 147 12.60 -10.26 4.76
CA LEU A 147 13.63 -11.23 4.42
C LEU A 147 14.48 -11.60 5.65
N LEU A 148 14.92 -10.60 6.43
CA LEU A 148 15.67 -10.84 7.67
C LEU A 148 14.84 -11.64 8.69
N ILE A 149 13.55 -11.34 8.82
CA ILE A 149 12.64 -12.13 9.67
C ILE A 149 12.57 -13.58 9.18
N GLY A 150 12.39 -13.81 7.89
CA GLY A 150 12.32 -15.16 7.32
C GLY A 150 13.61 -15.96 7.47
N LEU A 151 14.76 -15.34 7.21
CA LEU A 151 16.07 -15.94 7.46
C LEU A 151 16.27 -16.22 8.96
N GLY A 152 15.86 -15.29 9.83
CA GLY A 152 15.86 -15.47 11.27
C GLY A 152 15.08 -16.71 11.68
N LEU A 153 13.84 -16.87 11.20
CA LEU A 153 12.99 -18.04 11.47
C LEU A 153 13.62 -19.35 10.96
N MET A 154 14.25 -19.32 9.79
CA MET A 154 14.87 -20.50 9.18
C MET A 154 16.12 -20.97 9.94
N TYR A 155 16.96 -20.03 10.39
CA TYR A 155 18.26 -20.34 10.97
C TYR A 155 18.29 -20.35 12.51
N TRP A 156 17.21 -19.93 13.19
CA TRP A 156 17.16 -19.85 14.66
C TRP A 156 17.45 -21.18 15.36
N GLU A 157 16.80 -22.28 14.93
CA GLU A 157 16.97 -23.61 15.54
C GLU A 157 18.38 -24.17 15.33
N PRO A 158 18.93 -24.23 14.10
CA PRO A 158 20.31 -24.68 13.87
C PRO A 158 21.36 -23.88 14.64
N LEU A 159 21.24 -22.55 14.69
CA LEU A 159 22.19 -21.72 15.43
C LEU A 159 22.12 -21.95 16.94
N ARG A 160 20.93 -22.14 17.50
CA ARG A 160 20.76 -22.41 18.93
C ARG A 160 21.42 -23.74 19.32
N LEU A 161 21.22 -24.78 18.51
CA LEU A 161 21.80 -26.11 18.72
C LEU A 161 23.33 -26.10 18.56
N LYS A 162 23.86 -25.37 17.58
CA LYS A 162 25.31 -25.22 17.37
C LYS A 162 25.98 -24.42 18.50
N ARG A 163 25.32 -23.38 19.04
CA ARG A 163 25.83 -22.64 20.21
C ARG A 163 25.78 -23.45 21.49
N ALA A 164 24.75 -24.27 21.69
CA ALA A 164 24.62 -25.14 22.87
C ALA A 164 25.69 -26.25 22.89
N SER A 165 25.95 -26.90 21.75
CA SER A 165 27.02 -27.90 21.62
C SER A 165 28.42 -27.31 21.86
N ARG A 166 28.71 -26.12 21.31
CA ARG A 166 29.99 -25.42 21.55
C ARG A 166 30.20 -25.08 23.03
N ARG A 167 29.15 -24.68 23.75
CA ARG A 167 29.25 -24.40 25.20
C ARG A 167 29.49 -25.67 26.02
N ALA A 168 28.90 -26.80 25.62
CA ALA A 168 29.11 -28.08 26.28
C ALA A 168 30.52 -28.64 26.04
N GLU A 169 31.12 -28.37 24.87
CA GLU A 169 32.50 -28.74 24.54
C GLU A 169 33.51 -27.93 25.36
N VAL A 170 33.32 -26.61 25.47
CA VAL A 170 34.16 -25.72 26.28
C VAL A 170 34.06 -26.01 27.79
N ALA A 171 32.93 -26.53 28.28
CA ALA A 171 32.75 -26.89 29.69
C ALA A 171 33.35 -28.26 30.07
N ARG A 172 33.81 -29.05 29.10
CA ARG A 172 34.37 -30.41 29.30
C ARG A 172 35.88 -30.49 29.08
N GLY A 173 36.51 -29.45 28.55
CA GLY A 173 37.98 -29.32 28.43
C GLY A 173 38.52 -28.41 29.51
#